data_AF-A0A937PFN9-F1
#
_entry.id   AF-A0A937PFN9-F1
#
_cell.length_a   1.000
_cell.length_b   1.000
_cell.length_c   1.000
_cell.angle_alpha   90.00
_cell.angle_beta   90.00
_cell.angle_gamma   90.00
#
_symmetry.space_group_name_H-M   'P 1'
#
loop_
_entity.id
_entity.type
_entity.pdbx_description
1 polymer ?
#
loop_
_entity_poly.entity_id
_entity_poly.type
_entity_poly.pdbx_seq_one_letter_code
_entity_poly.pdbx_strand_id
1 'polypeptide(L)'
;MLNIKEDSTLVGVSELRTKMDQILKESKIHKVIIEKRNKPVAVLISMERYKHIEEVLELLEDKALGYLAKEREKKSTSKDYIDIDEAQRMIRRK
;
A
#
# COMPACT_ATOMS: atom_id res chain seq x y z
N MET A 1 13.18 -16.37 20.31
CA MET A 1 12.77 -15.13 19.61
C MET A 1 14.01 -14.62 18.88
N LEU A 2 14.04 -14.76 17.55
CA LEU A 2 15.15 -14.30 16.71
C LEU A 2 14.76 -12.94 16.14
N ASN A 3 15.47 -11.86 16.51
CA ASN A 3 15.25 -10.54 15.93
C ASN A 3 15.91 -10.49 14.55
N ILE A 4 15.11 -10.53 13.48
CA ILE A 4 15.60 -10.33 12.11
C ILE A 4 15.66 -8.82 11.85
N LYS A 5 16.84 -8.22 12.07
CA LYS A 5 17.38 -6.91 11.59
C LYS A 5 16.49 -5.65 11.45
N GLU A 6 15.22 -5.71 11.81
CA GLU A 6 14.25 -4.63 11.90
C GLU A 6 13.42 -4.86 13.17
N ASP A 7 12.94 -3.80 13.82
CA ASP A 7 12.01 -3.91 14.96
C ASP A 7 10.76 -4.66 14.51
N SER A 8 10.77 -5.97 14.70
CA SER A 8 9.74 -6.88 14.26
C SER A 8 9.70 -8.09 15.18
N THR A 9 8.50 -8.50 15.55
CA THR A 9 8.29 -9.68 16.39
C THR A 9 7.90 -10.84 15.51
N LEU A 10 8.59 -11.97 15.66
CA LEU A 10 8.20 -13.24 15.04
C LEU A 10 7.29 -14.01 15.98
N VAL A 11 6.16 -14.47 15.46
CA VAL A 11 5.15 -15.20 16.21
C VAL A 11 4.72 -16.44 15.44
N GLY A 12 4.70 -17.59 16.10
CA GLY A 12 4.17 -18.81 15.49
C GLY A 12 2.64 -18.76 15.39
N VAL A 13 2.05 -19.31 14.32
CA VAL A 13 0.58 -19.40 14.16
C VAL A 13 -0.09 -20.06 15.36
N SER A 14 0.56 -21.01 16.03
CA SER A 14 0.04 -21.66 17.24
C SER A 14 -0.09 -20.70 18.44
N GLU A 15 0.75 -19.68 18.53
CA GLU A 15 0.75 -18.71 19.62
C GLU A 15 -0.38 -17.69 19.51
N LEU A 16 -0.95 -17.51 18.32
CA LEU A 16 -2.11 -16.64 18.11
C LEU A 16 -3.29 -17.04 19.01
N ARG A 17 -3.50 -18.35 19.24
CA ARG A 17 -4.63 -18.83 20.05
C ARG A 17 -4.50 -18.45 21.53
N THR A 18 -3.28 -18.39 22.05
CA THR A 18 -3.04 -18.23 23.50
C THR A 18 -2.51 -16.86 23.89
N LYS A 19 -1.92 -16.11 22.97
CA LYS A 19 -1.24 -14.83 23.24
C LYS A 19 -1.76 -13.66 22.39
N MET A 20 -2.97 -13.76 21.83
CA MET A 20 -3.52 -12.76 20.91
C MET A 20 -3.42 -11.33 21.45
N ASP A 21 -3.80 -11.10 22.71
CA ASP A 21 -3.80 -9.76 23.29
C ASP A 21 -2.40 -9.13 23.36
N GLN A 22 -1.37 -9.94 23.66
CA GLN A 22 0.01 -9.47 23.64
C GLN A 22 0.44 -9.15 22.21
N ILE A 23 0.13 -10.05 21.27
CA ILE A 23 0.46 -9.89 19.84
C ILE A 23 -0.17 -8.62 19.26
N LEU A 24 -1.42 -8.30 19.63
CA LEU A 24 -2.11 -7.08 19.21
C LEU A 24 -1.52 -5.81 19.83
N LYS A 25 -0.95 -5.89 21.04
CA LYS A 25 -0.23 -4.75 21.65
C LYS A 25 1.08 -4.51 20.91
N GLU A 26 1.83 -5.58 20.65
CA GLU A 26 3.07 -5.54 19.88
C GLU A 26 2.84 -4.98 18.47
N SER A 27 1.76 -5.39 17.78
CA SER A 27 1.46 -4.94 16.41
C SER A 27 1.14 -3.45 16.29
N LYS A 28 0.86 -2.77 17.41
CA LYS A 28 0.66 -1.32 17.45
C LYS A 28 1.97 -0.55 17.45
N ILE A 29 3.03 -1.13 18.00
CA ILE A 29 4.34 -0.50 18.16
C ILE A 29 5.22 -0.82 16.95
N HIS A 30 5.26 -2.09 16.56
CA HIS A 30 6.06 -2.59 15.45
C HIS A 30 5.34 -3.70 14.68
N LYS A 31 5.86 -4.05 13.49
CA LYS A 31 5.25 -5.11 12.68
C LYS A 31 5.44 -6.48 13.34
N VAL A 32 4.40 -7.29 13.32
CA VAL A 32 4.46 -8.67 13.78
C VAL A 32 4.39 -9.60 12.57
N ILE A 33 5.37 -10.48 12.44
CA ILE A 33 5.44 -11.47 11.36
C ILE A 33 4.93 -12.80 11.92
N ILE A 34 3.90 -13.34 11.28
CA ILE A 34 3.27 -14.59 11.66
C ILE A 34 3.89 -15.72 10.83
N GLU A 35 4.38 -16.76 11.50
CA GLU A 35 5.07 -17.88 10.88
C GLU A 35 4.31 -19.21 11.03
N LYS A 36 4.26 -19.99 9.95
CA LYS A 36 3.78 -21.38 9.96
C LYS A 36 4.94 -22.30 9.56
N ARG A 37 5.41 -23.13 10.49
CA ARG A 37 6.57 -24.03 10.28
C ARG A 37 7.81 -23.26 9.81
N ASN A 38 8.17 -22.19 10.52
CA ASN A 38 9.30 -21.28 10.22
C ASN A 38 9.24 -20.61 8.84
N LYS A 39 8.04 -20.48 8.27
CA LYS A 39 7.80 -19.73 7.04
C LYS A 39 6.87 -18.55 7.36
N PRO A 40 7.24 -17.30 7.03
CA PRO A 40 6.35 -16.16 7.19
C PRO A 40 5.15 -16.32 6.26
N VAL A 41 3.94 -16.16 6.82
CA VAL A 41 2.67 -16.32 6.10
C VAL A 41 1.78 -15.09 6.18
N ALA A 42 1.99 -14.22 7.17
CA ALA A 42 1.23 -12.99 7.32
C ALA A 42 2.05 -11.94 8.08
N VAL A 43 1.68 -10.67 7.91
CA VAL A 43 2.21 -9.53 8.66
C VAL A 43 1.03 -8.81 9.29
N LEU A 44 1.14 -8.55 10.59
CA LEU A 44 0.18 -7.78 11.35
C LEU A 44 0.79 -6.42 11.70
N ILE A 45 0.06 -5.37 11.39
CA ILE A 45 0.42 -3.97 11.67
C ILE A 45 -0.82 -3.24 12.20
N SER A 46 -0.62 -2.07 12.80
CA SER A 46 -1.73 -1.19 13.16
C SER A 46 -2.47 -0.71 11.90
N MET A 47 -3.78 -0.49 12.05
CA MET A 47 -4.61 0.10 11.00
C MET A 47 -4.10 1.48 10.58
N GLU A 48 -3.61 2.27 11.53
CA GLU A 48 -3.00 3.58 11.27
C GLU A 48 -1.78 3.46 10.36
N ARG A 49 -0.85 2.52 10.67
CA ARG A 49 0.32 2.28 9.83
C ARG A 49 -0.06 1.76 8.44
N TYR A 50 -1.08 0.91 8.36
CA TYR A 50 -1.60 0.43 7.07
C TYR A 50 -2.10 1.60 6.21
N LYS A 51 -2.96 2.46 6.76
CA LYS A 51 -3.48 3.64 6.06
C LYS A 51 -2.38 4.61 5.65
N HIS A 52 -1.40 4.84 6.52
CA HIS A 52 -0.27 5.71 6.18
C HIS A 52 0.53 5.16 4.99
N ILE A 53 0.73 3.84 4.92
CA ILE A 53 1.40 3.21 3.77
C ILE A 53 0.55 3.40 2.51
N GLU A 54 -0.77 3.20 2.59
CA GLU A 54 -1.70 3.39 1.48
C GLU A 54 -1.65 4.83 0.94
N GLU A 55 -1.78 5.83 1.82
CA GLU A 55 -1.70 7.26 1.45
C GLU A 55 -0.36 7.63 0.80
N VAL A 56 0.76 7.10 1.31
CA VAL A 56 2.08 7.35 0.72
C VAL A 56 2.22 6.69 -0.65
N LEU A 57 1.67 5.48 -0.83
CA LEU A 57 1.68 4.80 -2.12
C LEU A 57 0.84 5.54 -3.16
N GLU A 58 -0.36 6.01 -2.79
CA GLU A 58 -1.21 6.83 -3.66
C GLU A 58 -0.48 8.11 -4.10
N LEU A 59 0.16 8.82 -3.16
CA LEU A 59 0.91 10.03 -3.48
C LEU A 59 2.09 9.75 -4.45
N LEU A 60 2.79 8.64 -4.27
CA LEU A 60 3.87 8.23 -5.15
C LEU A 60 3.37 7.87 -6.54
N GLU A 61 2.24 7.16 -6.62
CA GLU A 61 1.59 6.81 -7.88
C GLU A 61 1.15 8.08 -8.63
N ASP A 62 0.43 8.98 -7.97
CA ASP A 62 -0.02 10.25 -8.55
C ASP A 62 1.15 11.07 -9.10
N LYS A 63 2.25 11.11 -8.34
CA LYS A 63 3.46 11.81 -8.77
C LYS A 63 4.08 11.15 -10.01
N ALA A 64 4.15 9.82 -10.05
CA ALA A 64 4.66 9.08 -11.21
C ALA A 64 3.78 9.30 -12.44
N LEU A 65 2.45 9.23 -12.28
CA LEU A 65 1.48 9.50 -13.33
C LEU A 65 1.57 10.95 -13.83
N GLY A 66 1.76 11.91 -12.93
CA GLY A 66 1.97 13.31 -13.26
C GLY A 66 3.21 13.54 -14.12
N TYR A 67 4.34 12.87 -13.81
CA TYR A 67 5.54 12.92 -14.66
C TYR A 67 5.27 12.33 -16.05
N LEU A 68 4.57 11.21 -16.13
CA LEU A 68 4.19 10.60 -17.42
C LEU A 68 3.27 11.52 -18.23
N ALA A 69 2.30 12.16 -17.58
CA ALA A 69 1.40 13.12 -18.23
C ALA A 69 2.18 14.31 -18.78
N LYS A 70 3.12 14.86 -18.01
CA LYS A 70 4.01 15.94 -18.44
C LYS A 70 4.90 15.55 -19.63
N GLU A 71 5.43 14.33 -19.63
CA GLU A 71 6.23 13.84 -20.76
C GLU A 71 5.39 13.61 -22.01
N ARG A 72 4.13 13.20 -21.87
CA ARG A 72 3.19 13.10 -23.01
C ARG A 72 2.86 14.48 -23.55
N GLU A 73 2.50 15.43 -22.69
CA GLU A 73 2.20 16.81 -23.08
C GLU A 73 3.32 17.44 -23.92
N LYS A 74 4.58 17.29 -23.49
CA LYS A 74 5.75 17.80 -24.24
C LYS A 74 5.88 17.24 -25.66
N LYS A 75 5.33 16.06 -25.92
CA LYS A 75 5.41 15.36 -27.21
C LYS A 75 4.12 15.49 -28.02
N SER A 76 3.07 16.05 -27.43
CA SER A 76 1.76 16.20 -28.08
C SER A 76 1.67 17.50 -28.86
N THR A 77 0.77 17.51 -29.83
CA THR A 77 0.35 18.68 -30.59
C THR A 77 -1.14 18.93 -30.38
N SER A 78 -1.65 20.10 -30.79
CA SER A 78 -3.08 20.43 -30.64
C SER A 78 -4.04 19.42 -31.27
N LYS A 79 -3.59 18.62 -32.25
CA LYS A 79 -4.41 17.58 -32.90
C LYS A 79 -4.60 16.32 -32.03
N ASP A 80 -3.76 16.14 -31.02
CA ASP A 80 -3.80 14.99 -30.11
C ASP A 80 -4.78 15.22 -28.94
N TYR A 81 -5.40 16.41 -28.88
CA TYR A 81 -6.38 16.79 -27.87
C TYR A 81 -7.78 16.88 -28.47
N ILE A 82 -8.78 16.62 -27.63
CA ILE A 82 -10.18 16.88 -27.90
C ILE A 82 -10.68 17.97 -26.97
N ASP A 83 -11.75 18.66 -27.36
CA ASP A 83 -12.39 19.65 -26.50
C ASP A 83 -13.03 18.99 -25.28
N ILE A 84 -13.08 19.69 -24.16
CA ILE A 84 -13.63 19.18 -22.90
C ILE A 84 -15.12 18.81 -23.04
N ASP A 85 -15.89 19.54 -23.84
CA ASP A 85 -17.31 19.27 -24.09
C ASP A 85 -17.50 18.01 -24.93
N GLU A 86 -16.55 17.71 -25.83
CA GLU A 86 -16.53 16.46 -26.57
C GLU A 86 -16.17 15.28 -25.67
N ALA A 87 -15.15 15.42 -24.83
CA ALA A 87 -14.76 14.39 -23.86
C ALA A 87 -15.92 14.03 -22.90
N GLN A 88 -16.62 15.03 -22.36
CA GLN A 88 -17.77 14.81 -21.48
C GLN A 88 -18.93 14.09 -22.18
N ARG A 89 -19.19 14.40 -23.46
CA ARG A 89 -20.22 13.70 -24.25
C ARG A 89 -19.89 12.23 -24.46
N MET A 90 -18.61 11.88 -24.63
CA MET A 90 -18.18 10.49 -24.78
C MET A 90 -18.35 9.67 -23.50
N ILE A 91 -18.09 10.26 -22.34
CA ILE A 91 -18.24 9.59 -21.03
C ILE A 91 -19.72 9.31 -20.72
N ARG A 92 -20.63 10.24 -21.02
CA ARG A 92 -22.08 10.10 -20.75
C ARG A 92 -22.81 9.07 -21.63
N ARG A 93 -22.17 8.59 -22.70
CA ARG A 93 -22.75 7.60 -23.64
C ARG A 93 -22.39 6.15 -23.30
N LYS A 94 -21.49 5.93 -22.34
CA LYS A 94 -21.18 4.62 -21.76
C LYS A 94 -22.03 4.39 -20.51
#